data_AF-A0A5N6IQN3-F1
#
_entry.id   AF-A0A5N6IQN3-F1
#
_cell.length_a   1.000
_cell.length_b   1.000
_cell.length_c   1.000
_cell.angle_alpha   90.00
_cell.angle_beta   90.00
_cell.angle_gamma   90.00
#
_symmetry.space_group_name_H-M   'P 1'
#
loop_
_entity.id
_entity.type
_entity.pdbx_description
1 polymer ?
#
loop_
_entity_poly.entity_id
_entity_poly.type
_entity_poly.pdbx_seq_one_letter_code
_entity_poly.pdbx_strand_id
1 'polypeptide(L)'
;MSDHPQTGFDQPFFIVTWVETGLALVLLSARCFTSWKIVQYTGPDLILTIITFTFGIASMVMATVGAAYGLGTPSATLTNNNDKDALLFGWTNQFLALIAIGLGKVALVAFIDHLQKHEAKSKRAFLWFIAGSNFIVNMIAAILVFVQCSPAKKLWDEKIPGRCPGRKRVQTFGYIQGRE
;
A
#
# COMPACT_ATOMS: atom_id res chain seq x y z
N MET A 1 16.14 -7.88 -24.83
CA MET A 1 16.17 -6.42 -24.67
C MET A 1 15.30 -5.81 -25.75
N SER A 2 14.05 -5.49 -25.44
CA SER A 2 13.17 -4.77 -26.35
C SER A 2 12.73 -3.52 -25.61
N ASP A 3 13.36 -2.40 -25.93
CA ASP A 3 12.96 -1.05 -25.50
C ASP A 3 11.56 -0.76 -26.05
N HIS A 4 10.54 -1.01 -25.23
CA HIS A 4 9.24 -0.37 -25.43
C HIS A 4 9.33 1.05 -24.83
N PRO A 5 8.99 2.10 -25.60
CA PRO A 5 9.00 3.46 -25.09
C PRO A 5 7.97 3.56 -23.96
N GLN A 6 8.47 3.62 -22.73
CA GLN A 6 7.69 3.90 -21.53
C GLN A 6 7.01 5.24 -21.74
N THR A 7 5.69 5.21 -21.79
CA THR A 7 4.83 6.39 -21.72
C THR A 7 5.30 7.27 -20.56
N GLY A 8 5.66 8.53 -20.82
CA GLY A 8 6.37 9.40 -19.87
C GLY A 8 5.65 9.71 -18.54
N PHE A 9 4.48 9.12 -18.29
CA PHE A 9 3.70 9.26 -17.06
C PHE A 9 4.07 8.24 -15.98
N ASP A 10 4.67 7.10 -16.34
CA ASP A 10 4.96 6.00 -15.41
C ASP A 10 6.30 6.24 -14.67
N GLN A 11 7.25 6.85 -15.38
CA GLN A 11 8.56 7.27 -14.87
C GLN A 11 8.51 8.17 -13.63
N PRO A 12 7.72 9.27 -13.59
CA PRO A 12 7.67 10.15 -12.43
C PRO A 12 7.10 9.46 -11.18
N PHE A 13 6.17 8.51 -11.34
CA PHE A 13 5.59 7.78 -10.22
C PHE A 13 6.67 7.03 -9.43
N PHE A 14 7.50 6.23 -10.11
CA PHE A 14 8.57 5.48 -9.44
C PHE A 14 9.60 6.39 -8.78
N ILE A 15 9.98 7.48 -9.45
CA ILE A 15 10.95 8.44 -8.89
C ILE A 15 10.42 9.02 -7.58
N VAL A 16 9.17 9.49 -7.55
CA VAL A 16 8.55 10.07 -6.36
C VAL A 16 8.47 9.04 -5.23
N THR A 17 7.99 7.83 -5.51
CA THR A 17 7.82 6.81 -4.46
C THR A 17 9.18 6.36 -3.89
N TRP A 18 10.23 6.27 -4.70
CA TRP A 18 11.57 5.91 -4.22
C TRP A 18 12.21 7.03 -3.38
N VAL A 19 12.01 8.29 -3.77
CA VAL A 19 12.44 9.45 -2.97
C VAL A 19 11.71 9.49 -1.63
N GLU A 20 10.39 9.26 -1.64
CA GLU A 20 9.59 9.20 -0.40
C GLU A 20 10.04 8.06 0.50
N THR A 21 10.31 6.87 -0.06
CA THR A 21 10.84 5.72 0.69
C THR A 21 12.19 6.03 1.32
N GLY A 22 13.08 6.72 0.59
CA GLY A 22 14.37 7.17 1.10
C GLY A 22 14.22 8.17 2.25
N LEU A 23 13.33 9.16 2.11
CA LEU A 23 13.01 10.11 3.17
C LEU A 23 12.46 9.41 4.41
N ALA A 24 11.53 8.47 4.23
CA ALA A 24 10.94 7.69 5.31
C ALA A 24 11.99 6.85 6.06
N LEU A 25 12.97 6.27 5.35
CA LEU A 25 14.10 5.57 5.96
C LEU A 25 14.93 6.48 6.86
N VAL A 26 15.23 7.70 6.39
CA VAL A 26 15.99 8.70 7.17
C VAL A 26 15.20 9.09 8.43
N LEU A 27 13.89 9.35 8.32
CA LEU A 27 13.06 9.69 9.47
C LEU A 27 12.94 8.54 10.47
N LEU A 28 12.80 7.29 10.00
CA LEU A 28 12.71 6.12 10.87
C LEU A 28 14.02 5.87 11.61
N SER A 29 15.16 6.02 10.94
CA SER A 29 16.47 5.90 11.57
C SER A 29 16.71 7.00 12.61
N ALA A 30 16.33 8.24 12.33
CA ALA A 30 16.38 9.34 13.30
C ALA A 30 15.48 9.06 14.53
N ARG A 31 14.29 8.50 14.32
CA ARG A 31 13.38 8.11 15.41
C ARG A 31 13.96 6.97 16.25
N CYS A 32 14.54 5.96 15.60
CA CYS A 32 15.22 4.86 16.28
C CYS A 32 16.40 5.37 17.13
N PHE A 33 17.20 6.28 16.58
CA PHE A 33 18.29 6.93 17.29
C PHE A 33 17.79 7.71 18.51
N THR A 34 16.73 8.50 18.34
CA THR A 34 16.10 9.26 19.44
C THR A 34 15.57 8.34 20.53
N SER A 35 14.87 7.27 20.18
CA SER A 35 14.35 6.29 21.15
C SER A 35 15.46 5.58 21.92
N TRP A 36 16.57 5.22 21.27
CA TRP A 36 17.68 4.51 21.92
C TRP A 36 18.60 5.42 22.72
N LYS A 37 18.93 6.61 22.20
CA LYS A 37 19.91 7.52 22.82
C LYS A 37 19.31 8.56 23.75
N ILE A 38 18.13 9.09 23.43
CA ILE A 38 17.53 10.21 24.18
C ILE A 38 16.49 9.69 25.16
N VAL A 39 15.51 8.92 24.67
CA VAL A 39 14.36 8.48 25.49
C VAL A 39 14.69 7.21 26.29
N GLN A 40 15.67 6.42 25.84
CA GLN A 40 16.05 5.12 26.41
C GLN A 40 14.86 4.17 26.63
N TYR A 41 13.81 4.31 25.81
CA TYR A 41 12.59 3.51 25.91
C TYR A 41 12.17 3.05 24.52
N THR A 42 12.23 1.74 24.32
CA THR A 42 11.78 1.07 23.09
C THR A 42 10.32 0.67 23.27
N GLY A 43 9.41 1.62 23.04
CA GLY A 43 7.98 1.35 23.12
C GLY A 43 7.51 0.39 22.02
N PRO A 44 6.42 -0.37 22.24
CA PRO A 44 5.82 -1.25 21.23
C PRO A 44 5.41 -0.51 19.94
N ASP A 45 5.14 0.78 20.06
CA ASP A 45 4.89 1.72 18.95
C ASP A 45 6.07 1.80 17.94
N LEU A 46 7.32 1.75 18.42
CA LEU A 46 8.50 1.75 17.55
C LEU A 46 8.59 0.46 16.74
N ILE A 47 8.29 -0.68 17.38
CA ILE A 47 8.28 -2.00 16.74
C ILE A 47 7.20 -2.04 15.66
N LEU A 48 5.99 -1.55 15.96
CA LEU A 48 4.90 -1.44 14.99
C LEU A 48 5.29 -0.55 13.80
N THR A 49 6.00 0.55 14.04
CA THR A 49 6.48 1.43 12.96
C THR A 49 7.49 0.70 12.07
N ILE A 50 8.46 -0.03 12.63
CA ILE A 50 9.46 -0.79 11.87
C ILE A 50 8.80 -1.91 11.04
N ILE A 51 7.83 -2.62 11.61
CA ILE A 51 7.06 -3.65 10.89
C ILE A 51 6.31 -3.01 9.72
N THR A 52 5.63 -1.89 9.96
CA THR A 52 4.90 -1.14 8.92
C THR A 52 5.83 -0.75 7.77
N PHE A 53 7.00 -0.21 8.11
CA PHE A 53 7.98 0.23 7.13
C PHE A 53 8.53 -0.93 6.29
N THR A 54 8.79 -2.08 6.93
CA THR A 54 9.20 -3.31 6.24
C THR A 54 8.14 -3.76 5.23
N PHE A 55 6.86 -3.74 5.62
CA PHE A 55 5.76 -4.05 4.71
C PHE A 55 5.64 -3.03 3.56
N GLY A 56 5.87 -1.75 3.83
CA GLY A 56 5.92 -0.69 2.82
C GLY A 56 7.02 -0.93 1.78
N ILE A 57 8.24 -1.26 2.21
CA ILE A 57 9.34 -1.61 1.29
C ILE A 57 8.99 -2.85 0.46
N ALA A 58 8.44 -3.89 1.08
CA ALA A 58 8.04 -5.10 0.36
C ALA A 58 6.99 -4.79 -0.73
N SER A 59 6.02 -3.93 -0.41
CA SER A 59 5.03 -3.42 -1.38
C SER A 59 5.73 -2.71 -2.55
N MET A 60 6.62 -1.77 -2.24
CA MET A 60 7.35 -0.97 -3.22
C MET A 60 8.19 -1.81 -4.18
N VAL A 61 8.85 -2.85 -3.67
CA VAL A 61 9.59 -3.82 -4.51
C VAL A 61 8.63 -4.57 -5.42
N MET A 62 7.49 -5.05 -4.91
CA MET A 62 6.48 -5.74 -5.72
C MET A 62 5.87 -4.83 -6.80
N ALA A 63 5.65 -3.54 -6.50
CA ALA A 63 5.20 -2.56 -7.48
C ALA A 63 6.22 -2.37 -8.61
N THR A 64 7.50 -2.22 -8.25
CA THR A 64 8.59 -2.04 -9.21
C THR A 64 8.75 -3.28 -10.10
N VAL A 65 8.66 -4.47 -9.51
CA VAL A 65 8.71 -5.74 -10.24
C VAL A 65 7.49 -5.90 -11.16
N GLY A 66 6.28 -5.59 -10.67
CA GLY A 66 5.05 -5.63 -11.48
C GLY A 66 5.13 -4.71 -12.70
N ALA A 67 5.69 -3.51 -12.53
CA ALA A 67 5.90 -2.57 -13.63
C ALA A 67 6.99 -3.03 -14.61
N ALA A 68 8.06 -3.66 -14.12
CA ALA A 68 9.08 -4.28 -14.97
C ALA A 68 8.51 -5.44 -15.82
N TYR A 69 7.47 -6.13 -15.33
CA TYR A 69 6.75 -7.16 -16.08
C TYR A 69 5.70 -6.62 -17.07
N GLY A 70 5.51 -5.30 -17.17
CA GLY A 70 4.67 -4.68 -18.20
C GLY A 70 3.22 -4.37 -17.79
N LEU A 71 2.95 -4.20 -16.50
CA LEU A 71 1.65 -3.71 -16.00
C LEU A 71 1.28 -2.39 -16.73
N GLY A 72 0.31 -2.44 -17.64
CA GLY A 72 -0.16 -1.27 -18.40
C GLY A 72 0.14 -1.27 -19.91
N THR A 73 0.90 -2.23 -20.43
CA THR A 73 1.07 -2.36 -21.89
C THR A 73 -0.13 -3.11 -22.53
N PRO A 74 -0.58 -2.72 -23.75
CA PRO A 74 -1.69 -3.41 -24.40
C PRO A 74 -1.41 -4.89 -24.58
N SER A 75 -2.34 -5.75 -24.16
CA SER A 75 -2.30 -7.22 -24.12
C SER A 75 -2.01 -7.95 -25.46
N ALA A 76 -1.64 -7.22 -26.51
CA ALA A 76 -1.31 -7.75 -27.82
C ALA A 76 0.14 -8.27 -27.94
N THR A 77 1.03 -7.93 -26.99
CA THR A 77 2.48 -8.19 -27.14
C THR A 77 3.09 -9.07 -26.03
N LEU A 78 2.36 -9.31 -24.94
CA LEU A 78 2.88 -10.06 -23.80
C LEU A 78 2.54 -11.55 -23.92
N THR A 79 3.57 -12.39 -23.78
CA THR A 79 3.41 -13.84 -23.59
C THR A 79 2.47 -14.06 -22.40
N ASN A 80 1.36 -14.78 -22.63
CA ASN A 80 0.26 -15.05 -21.69
C ASN A 80 0.63 -15.45 -20.24
N ASN A 81 1.87 -15.83 -19.93
CA ASN A 81 2.33 -16.09 -18.57
C ASN A 81 2.75 -14.80 -17.84
N ASN A 82 3.43 -13.88 -18.52
CA ASN A 82 3.96 -12.66 -17.91
C ASN A 82 2.84 -11.70 -17.47
N ASP A 83 1.73 -11.65 -18.21
CA ASP A 83 0.55 -10.85 -17.84
C ASP A 83 -0.09 -11.29 -16.52
N LYS A 84 -0.15 -12.60 -16.29
CA LYS A 84 -0.76 -13.17 -15.08
C LYS A 84 0.08 -12.84 -13.85
N ASP A 85 1.39 -12.98 -13.98
CA ASP A 85 2.34 -12.69 -12.91
C ASP A 85 2.37 -11.19 -12.61
N ALA A 86 2.37 -10.34 -13.64
CA ALA A 86 2.27 -8.89 -13.49
C ALA A 86 1.01 -8.50 -12.69
N LEU A 87 -0.17 -8.95 -13.11
CA LEU A 87 -1.43 -8.68 -12.41
C LEU A 87 -1.38 -9.20 -10.97
N LEU A 88 -0.87 -10.40 -10.74
CA LEU A 88 -0.74 -10.98 -9.40
C LEU A 88 0.13 -10.08 -8.50
N PHE A 89 1.31 -9.65 -8.98
CA PHE A 89 2.16 -8.72 -8.24
C PHE A 89 1.49 -7.38 -7.98
N GLY A 90 0.71 -6.85 -8.93
CA GLY A 90 -0.07 -5.62 -8.76
C GLY A 90 -1.12 -5.74 -7.64
N TRP A 91 -1.89 -6.83 -7.63
CA TRP A 91 -2.91 -7.07 -6.59
C TRP A 91 -2.27 -7.34 -5.22
N THR A 92 -1.17 -8.09 -5.18
CA THR A 92 -0.42 -8.31 -3.95
C THR A 92 0.17 -7.01 -3.41
N ASN A 93 0.75 -6.17 -4.27
CA ASN A 93 1.20 -4.83 -3.88
C ASN A 93 0.05 -4.00 -3.28
N GLN A 94 -1.11 -3.96 -3.93
CA GLN A 94 -2.26 -3.21 -3.40
C GLN A 94 -2.68 -3.68 -2.00
N PHE A 95 -2.65 -5.00 -1.77
CA PHE A 95 -2.96 -5.57 -0.46
C PHE A 95 -1.92 -5.18 0.60
N LEU A 96 -0.63 -5.29 0.28
CA LEU A 96 0.45 -4.90 1.19
C LEU A 96 0.39 -3.40 1.51
N ALA A 97 0.11 -2.55 0.50
CA ALA A 97 -0.04 -1.12 0.68
C ALA A 97 -1.20 -0.78 1.65
N LEU A 98 -2.36 -1.42 1.52
CA LEU A 98 -3.50 -1.19 2.43
C LEU A 98 -3.17 -1.59 3.88
N ILE A 99 -2.44 -2.69 4.07
CA ILE A 99 -1.96 -3.09 5.41
C ILE A 99 -0.97 -2.07 5.95
N ALA A 100 -0.01 -1.62 5.14
CA ALA A 100 0.98 -0.62 5.52
C ALA A 100 0.33 0.71 5.92
N ILE A 101 -0.67 1.19 5.15
CA ILE A 101 -1.44 2.40 5.48
C ILE A 101 -2.18 2.22 6.81
N GLY A 102 -2.82 1.07 7.01
CA GLY A 102 -3.54 0.75 8.23
C GLY A 102 -2.64 0.78 9.47
N LEU A 103 -1.52 0.05 9.41
CA LEU A 103 -0.55 0.00 10.51
C LEU A 103 0.14 1.35 10.73
N GLY A 104 0.42 2.10 9.65
CA GLY A 104 1.03 3.43 9.73
C GLY A 104 0.15 4.43 10.47
N LYS A 105 -1.17 4.40 10.26
CA LYS A 105 -2.11 5.25 11.01
C LYS A 105 -2.17 4.89 12.49
N VAL A 106 -2.13 3.60 12.82
CA VAL A 106 -2.10 3.13 14.22
C VAL A 106 -0.80 3.56 14.90
N ALA A 107 0.34 3.40 14.22
CA ALA A 107 1.64 3.86 14.72
C ALA A 107 1.69 5.39 14.89
N LEU A 108 1.12 6.15 13.96
CA LEU A 108 1.04 7.61 14.10
C LEU A 108 0.19 8.03 15.31
N VAL A 109 -0.97 7.40 15.51
CA VAL A 109 -1.82 7.69 16.67
C VAL A 109 -1.14 7.30 17.97
N ALA A 110 -0.47 6.17 18.03
CA ALA A 110 0.31 5.75 19.20
C ALA A 110 1.47 6.72 19.50
N PHE A 111 2.12 7.25 18.47
CA PHE A 111 3.15 8.28 18.62
C PHE A 111 2.59 9.60 19.18
N ILE A 112 1.50 10.11 18.58
CA ILE A 112 0.84 11.34 19.03
C ILE A 112 0.37 11.19 20.49
N ASP A 113 -0.22 10.04 20.81
CA ASP A 113 -0.66 9.71 22.17
C ASP A 113 0.51 9.71 23.18
N HIS A 114 1.68 9.21 22.78
CA HIS A 114 2.87 9.26 23.62
C HIS A 114 3.40 10.68 23.82
N LEU A 115 3.30 11.55 22.81
CA LEU A 115 3.72 12.95 22.90
C LEU A 115 2.75 13.80 23.72
N GLN A 116 1.45 13.56 23.59
CA GLN A 116 0.39 14.34 24.23
C GLN A 116 -0.02 13.80 25.60
N LYS A 117 0.92 13.29 26.41
CA LYS A 117 0.66 12.72 27.76
C LYS A 117 -0.18 13.60 28.70
N HIS A 118 -0.35 14.89 28.42
CA HIS A 118 -1.09 15.86 29.23
C HIS A 118 -2.49 16.24 28.67
N GLU A 119 -2.91 15.75 27.51
CA GLU A 119 -4.21 16.12 26.90
C GLU A 119 -5.40 15.29 27.43
N ALA A 120 -6.61 15.85 27.31
CA ALA A 120 -7.85 15.23 27.80
C ALA A 120 -8.12 13.85 27.19
N LYS A 121 -8.46 12.86 28.04
CA LYS A 121 -8.75 11.46 27.68
C LYS A 121 -9.77 11.29 26.54
N SER A 122 -10.67 12.26 26.35
CA SER A 122 -11.66 12.28 25.27
C SER A 122 -11.02 12.38 23.88
N LYS A 123 -9.99 13.23 23.71
CA LYS A 123 -9.30 13.39 22.42
C LYS A 123 -8.54 12.12 22.02
N ARG A 124 -7.94 11.44 23.00
CA ARG A 124 -7.27 10.15 22.81
C ARG A 124 -8.23 9.09 22.27
N ALA A 125 -9.42 8.98 22.87
CA ALA A 125 -10.44 8.02 22.42
C ALA A 125 -10.90 8.33 20.99
N PHE A 126 -11.06 9.61 20.64
CA PHE A 126 -11.44 10.02 19.28
C PHE A 126 -10.37 9.69 18.24
N LEU A 127 -9.08 9.92 18.56
CA LEU A 127 -7.97 9.57 17.67
C LEU A 127 -7.91 8.05 17.40
N TRP A 128 -8.06 7.24 18.45
CA TRP A 128 -8.13 5.78 18.30
C TRP A 128 -9.36 5.32 17.52
N PHE A 129 -10.51 5.98 17.69
CA PHE A 129 -11.70 5.70 16.90
C PHE A 129 -11.49 6.00 15.41
N ILE A 130 -10.86 7.14 15.08
CA ILE A 130 -10.51 7.47 13.69
C ILE A 130 -9.53 6.46 13.11
N ALA A 131 -8.47 6.09 13.84
CA ALA A 131 -7.51 5.09 13.36
C ALA A 131 -8.18 3.72 13.15
N GLY A 132 -9.00 3.27 14.10
CA GLY A 132 -9.72 2.02 14.01
C GLY A 132 -10.72 1.98 12.85
N SER A 133 -11.52 3.03 12.68
CA SER A 133 -12.45 3.14 11.55
C SER A 133 -11.72 3.15 10.21
N ASN A 134 -10.59 3.85 10.10
CA ASN A 134 -9.77 3.82 8.89
C ASN A 134 -9.21 2.44 8.61
N PHE A 135 -8.72 1.74 9.63
CA PHE A 135 -8.22 0.37 9.48
C PHE A 135 -9.31 -0.57 8.96
N ILE A 136 -10.53 -0.47 9.52
CA ILE A 136 -11.68 -1.25 9.08
C ILE A 136 -12.03 -0.96 7.63
N VAL A 137 -12.09 0.31 7.23
CA VAL A 137 -12.39 0.70 5.84
C VAL A 137 -11.32 0.15 4.87
N ASN A 138 -10.04 0.25 5.23
CA ASN A 138 -8.94 -0.31 4.41
C ASN A 138 -9.03 -1.83 4.30
N MET A 139 -9.36 -2.53 5.39
CA MET A 139 -9.56 -3.99 5.36
C MET A 139 -10.76 -4.39 4.50
N ILE A 140 -11.87 -3.65 4.57
CA ILE A 140 -13.04 -3.89 3.71
C ILE A 140 -12.66 -3.65 2.24
N ALA A 141 -11.93 -2.58 1.93
CA ALA A 141 -11.45 -2.31 0.58
C ALA A 141 -10.53 -3.43 0.06
N ALA A 142 -9.62 -3.92 0.89
CA ALA A 142 -8.74 -5.05 0.57
C ALA A 142 -9.54 -6.31 0.23
N ILE A 143 -10.53 -6.65 1.06
CA ILE A 143 -11.40 -7.81 0.82
C ILE A 143 -12.22 -7.63 -0.46
N LEU A 144 -12.82 -6.46 -0.64
CA LEU A 144 -13.60 -6.13 -1.83
C LEU A 144 -12.76 -6.28 -3.09
N VAL A 145 -11.49 -5.86 -3.05
CA VAL A 145 -10.53 -6.00 -4.14
C VAL A 145 -10.35 -7.46 -4.58
N PHE A 146 -10.26 -8.40 -3.64
CA PHE A 146 -10.15 -9.84 -3.96
C PHE A 146 -11.48 -10.48 -4.38
N VAL A 147 -12.62 -9.94 -3.91
CA VAL A 147 -13.96 -10.51 -4.16
C VAL A 147 -14.63 -9.91 -5.40
N GLN A 148 -14.00 -8.98 -6.11
CA GLN A 148 -14.58 -8.34 -7.31
C GLN A 148 -14.92 -9.31 -8.45
N CYS A 149 -14.27 -10.48 -8.48
CA CYS A 149 -14.44 -11.52 -9.48
C CYS A 149 -14.79 -12.86 -8.82
N SER A 150 -15.76 -13.57 -9.40
CA SER A 150 -16.06 -14.96 -9.07
C SER A 150 -15.79 -15.86 -10.28
N PRO A 151 -14.79 -16.76 -10.22
CA PRO A 151 -13.84 -17.02 -9.14
C PRO A 151 -12.74 -15.94 -9.02
N ALA A 152 -12.20 -15.73 -7.81
CA ALA A 152 -11.13 -14.74 -7.56
C ALA A 152 -9.90 -14.96 -8.47
N LYS A 153 -9.66 -16.22 -8.88
CA LYS A 153 -8.61 -16.58 -9.84
C LYS A 153 -8.72 -15.90 -11.20
N LYS A 154 -9.93 -15.47 -11.57
CA LYS A 154 -10.16 -14.69 -12.80
C LYS A 154 -9.55 -13.29 -12.74
N LEU A 155 -9.23 -12.79 -11.55
CA LEU A 155 -8.64 -11.48 -11.34
C LEU A 155 -7.21 -11.38 -11.93
N TRP A 156 -6.47 -12.50 -11.92
CA TRP A 156 -5.12 -12.60 -12.48
C TRP A 156 -5.03 -13.56 -13.68
N ASP A 157 -5.99 -14.46 -13.89
CA ASP A 157 -6.06 -15.34 -15.06
C ASP A 157 -7.36 -15.14 -15.85
N GLU A 158 -7.29 -14.28 -16.88
CA GLU A 158 -8.45 -13.89 -17.67
C GLU A 158 -9.02 -15.05 -18.52
N LYS A 159 -8.29 -16.17 -18.63
CA LYS A 159 -8.72 -17.39 -19.36
C LYS A 159 -9.74 -18.24 -18.60
N ILE A 160 -9.91 -18.02 -17.29
CA ILE A 160 -10.84 -18.81 -16.49
C ILE A 160 -12.27 -18.30 -16.72
N PRO A 161 -13.24 -19.18 -17.07
CA PRO A 161 -14.64 -18.78 -17.19
C PRO A 161 -15.17 -18.33 -15.82
N GLY A 162 -15.80 -17.15 -15.80
CA GLY A 162 -16.31 -16.54 -14.57
C GLY A 162 -16.93 -15.17 -14.82
N ARG A 163 -17.57 -14.59 -13.80
CA ARG A 163 -18.22 -13.28 -13.89
C ARG A 163 -17.54 -12.31 -12.92
N CYS A 164 -17.20 -11.12 -13.40
CA CYS A 164 -16.64 -10.04 -12.57
C CYS A 164 -17.68 -8.93 -12.42
N PRO A 165 -18.65 -9.07 -11.50
CA PRO A 165 -19.68 -8.05 -11.29
C PRO A 165 -19.13 -6.73 -10.74
N GLY A 166 -17.93 -6.73 -10.15
CA GLY A 166 -17.34 -5.55 -9.49
C GLY A 166 -16.44 -4.65 -10.37
N ARG A 167 -15.98 -5.11 -11.55
CA ARG A 167 -14.92 -4.43 -12.34
C ARG A 167 -15.29 -2.98 -12.71
N LYS A 168 -16.54 -2.75 -13.11
CA LYS A 168 -17.05 -1.39 -13.40
C LYS A 168 -17.08 -0.49 -12.16
N ARG A 169 -17.45 -1.05 -11.00
CA ARG A 169 -17.60 -0.27 -9.76
C ARG A 169 -16.25 0.22 -9.26
N VAL A 170 -15.20 -0.60 -9.35
CA VAL A 170 -13.84 -0.21 -8.97
C VAL A 170 -13.19 0.72 -10.00
N GLN A 171 -13.44 0.56 -11.30
CA GLN A 171 -13.02 1.56 -12.28
C GLN A 171 -13.67 2.93 -12.03
N THR A 172 -14.97 2.96 -11.72
CA THR A 172 -15.65 4.22 -11.38
C THR A 172 -15.10 4.83 -10.09
N PHE A 173 -14.88 4.02 -9.05
CA PHE A 173 -14.27 4.51 -7.81
C PHE A 173 -12.84 5.03 -8.03
N GLY A 174 -12.01 4.31 -8.78
CA GLY A 174 -10.65 4.74 -9.11
C GLY A 174 -10.63 6.02 -9.94
N TYR A 175 -11.58 6.20 -10.85
CA TYR A 175 -11.73 7.44 -11.62
C TYR A 175 -12.15 8.63 -10.74
N ILE A 176 -12.96 8.39 -9.70
CA ILE A 176 -13.37 9.41 -8.74
C ILE A 176 -12.22 9.74 -7.78
N GLN A 177 -11.48 8.74 -7.30
CA GLN A 177 -10.34 8.94 -6.40
C GLN A 177 -9.10 9.53 -7.10
N GLY A 178 -8.84 9.18 -8.36
CA GLY A 178 -7.68 9.68 -9.12
C GLY A 178 -7.89 11.05 -9.78
N ARG A 179 -9.02 11.72 -9.51
CA ARG A 179 -9.31 13.06 -10.02
C ARG A 179 -9.06 14.18 -9.00
N GLU A 180 -8.51 13.84 -7.84
CA GLU A 180 -8.07 14.81 -6.83
C GLU A 180 -6.55 14.97 -6.83
#